data_AF-A0A0R3THH5-F1
#
_entry.id   AF-A0A0R3THH5-F1
#
_cell.length_a   1.000
_cell.length_b   1.000
_cell.length_c   1.000
_cell.angle_alpha   90.00
_cell.angle_beta   90.00
_cell.angle_gamma   90.00
#
_symmetry.space_group_name_H-M   'P 1'
#
loop_
_entity.id
_entity.type
_entity.pdbx_description
1 polymer ?
#
loop_
_entity_poly.entity_id
_entity_poly.type
_entity_poly.pdbx_seq_one_letter_code
_entity_poly.pdbx_strand_id
1 'polypeptide(L)'
;MAIRHLVLIILAALSVKADVHDDFPQWDRIHWLVPSTETITLKCKHPSYYPFNDIATNGKKVMWILPKETSYRHLANQTSEEGFMVGGSDQEFSLIIKKNEMNVPEASNGMYVCAALAKVDPNNTTSKIYSWYYLRWGVGLYMNVPAMNSGSIGEKYYWCFTYAWVSCLVAIVIIILFAVTVHFRYKGGPVEESDNESVGLDGLSIDGRKEKRRPSVTSSSSIKRGKSYEDTYSKF
;
A
#
# COMPACT_ATOMS: atom_id res chain seq x y z
N MET A 1 2.44 49.72 25.71
CA MET A 1 2.96 48.43 26.20
C MET A 1 3.09 47.36 25.10
N ALA A 2 2.04 47.09 24.30
CA ALA A 2 1.97 45.99 23.32
C ALA A 2 3.28 45.61 22.58
N ILE A 3 4.02 46.59 22.03
CA ILE A 3 5.25 46.36 21.25
C ILE A 3 6.31 45.53 22.02
N ARG A 4 6.46 45.74 23.35
CA ARG A 4 7.42 44.94 24.16
C ARG A 4 7.05 43.46 24.23
N HIS A 5 5.76 43.12 24.28
CA HIS A 5 5.31 41.73 24.31
C HIS A 5 5.49 41.07 22.95
N LEU A 6 5.25 41.80 21.86
CA LEU A 6 5.48 41.30 20.49
C LEU A 6 6.96 40.92 20.28
N VAL A 7 7.90 41.79 20.68
CA VAL A 7 9.34 41.53 20.58
C VAL A 7 9.79 40.34 21.43
N LEU A 8 9.24 40.17 22.63
CA LEU A 8 9.52 39.00 23.49
C LEU A 8 9.00 37.69 22.87
N ILE A 9 7.83 37.70 22.23
CA ILE A 9 7.28 36.52 21.53
C ILE A 9 8.16 36.14 20.33
N ILE A 10 8.63 37.12 19.56
CA ILE A 10 9.53 36.88 18.41
C ILE A 10 10.89 36.32 18.88
N LEU A 11 11.47 36.86 19.95
CA LEU A 11 12.71 36.33 20.55
C LEU A 11 12.53 34.92 21.13
N ALA A 12 11.39 34.62 21.75
CA ALA A 12 11.07 33.27 22.20
C ALA A 12 10.97 32.28 21.03
N ALA A 13 10.27 32.64 19.95
CA ALA A 13 10.16 31.81 18.75
C ALA A 13 11.54 31.55 18.10
N LEU A 14 12.40 32.57 17.99
CA LEU A 14 13.77 32.44 17.49
C LEU A 14 14.70 31.64 18.42
N SER A 15 14.33 31.47 19.70
CA SER A 15 15.10 30.67 20.68
C SER A 15 14.75 29.18 20.65
N VAL A 16 13.66 28.79 19.97
CA VAL A 16 13.31 27.38 19.76
C VAL A 16 14.19 26.80 18.66
N LYS A 17 15.43 26.43 19.02
CA LYS A 17 16.14 25.37 18.32
C LYS A 17 15.41 24.06 18.59
N ALA A 18 14.40 23.78 17.76
CA ALA A 18 13.96 22.42 17.59
C ALA A 18 15.14 21.63 17.02
N ASP A 19 15.68 20.71 17.81
CA ASP A 19 16.47 19.60 17.29
C ASP A 19 15.49 18.69 16.55
N VAL A 20 15.21 19.05 15.29
CA VAL A 20 14.44 18.22 14.38
C VAL A 20 15.35 17.05 14.03
N HIS A 21 15.24 15.97 14.81
CA HIS A 21 15.69 14.66 14.39
C HIS A 21 15.11 14.41 12.99
N ASP A 22 15.99 14.23 12.00
CA ASP A 22 15.63 14.31 10.58
C ASP A 22 14.32 13.59 10.27
N ASP A 23 13.37 14.31 9.66
CA ASP A 23 12.16 13.72 9.09
C ASP A 23 12.59 12.58 8.17
N PHE A 24 12.28 11.33 8.56
CA PHE A 24 12.69 10.12 7.84
C PHE A 24 12.42 10.31 6.34
N PRO A 25 13.45 10.47 5.49
CA PRO A 25 13.22 10.77 4.10
C PRO A 25 12.50 9.58 3.49
N GLN A 26 11.38 9.85 2.82
CA GLN A 26 10.45 8.82 2.29
C GLN A 26 11.11 7.83 1.30
N TRP A 27 12.36 8.08 0.92
CA TRP A 27 13.14 7.38 -0.10
C TRP A 27 14.58 7.15 0.38
N ASP A 28 14.74 6.50 1.55
CA ASP A 28 15.99 5.79 1.86
C ASP A 28 16.33 4.83 0.70
N ARG A 29 17.61 4.80 0.31
CA ARG A 29 18.12 3.93 -0.75
C ARG A 29 18.35 2.50 -0.27
N ILE A 30 18.42 2.27 1.04
CA ILE A 30 18.52 0.94 1.62
C ILE A 30 17.12 0.30 1.62
N HIS A 31 17.02 -0.85 0.97
CA HIS A 31 15.79 -1.63 0.94
C HIS A 31 15.49 -2.22 2.32
N TRP A 32 14.67 -1.51 3.10
CA TRP A 32 14.11 -1.99 4.37
C TRP A 32 13.19 -3.21 4.18
N LEU A 33 12.66 -3.43 2.96
CA LEU A 33 11.93 -4.63 2.57
C LEU A 33 12.89 -5.74 2.13
N VAL A 34 12.75 -6.93 2.71
CA VAL A 34 13.62 -8.09 2.47
C VAL A 34 12.77 -9.31 2.07
N PRO A 35 13.11 -10.03 0.98
CA PRO A 35 12.34 -11.19 0.55
C PRO A 35 12.38 -12.31 1.59
N SER A 36 11.33 -13.14 1.62
CA SER A 36 11.25 -14.27 2.53
C SER A 36 12.03 -15.48 1.96
N THR A 37 13.29 -15.63 2.36
CA THR A 37 14.19 -16.72 1.95
C THR A 37 14.48 -17.70 3.09
N GLU A 38 15.02 -18.89 2.78
CA GLU A 38 15.34 -19.93 3.79
C GLU A 38 16.31 -19.44 4.87
N THR A 39 17.30 -18.64 4.47
CA THR A 39 18.16 -17.86 5.38
C THR A 39 18.06 -16.39 5.01
N ILE A 40 17.92 -15.52 6.01
CA ILE A 40 17.77 -14.06 5.87
C ILE A 40 18.74 -13.40 6.87
N THR A 41 19.43 -12.34 6.45
CA THR A 41 20.37 -11.60 7.32
C THR A 41 20.01 -10.11 7.33
N LEU A 42 19.58 -9.60 8.48
CA LEU A 42 19.22 -8.20 8.70
C LEU A 42 20.35 -7.49 9.43
N LYS A 43 20.82 -6.35 8.90
CA LYS A 43 21.91 -5.58 9.53
C LYS A 43 21.37 -4.54 10.50
N CYS A 44 21.98 -4.39 11.67
CA CYS A 44 21.68 -3.29 12.59
C CYS A 44 22.53 -2.04 12.27
N LYS A 45 22.65 -1.69 10.98
CA LYS A 45 23.56 -0.65 10.47
C LYS A 45 22.90 0.17 9.37
N HIS A 46 23.07 1.50 9.43
CA HIS A 46 22.63 2.45 8.41
C HIS A 46 23.64 3.59 8.27
N PRO A 47 24.20 3.88 7.08
CA PRO A 47 25.40 4.72 6.92
C PRO A 47 25.23 6.16 7.40
N SER A 48 24.01 6.72 7.34
CA SER A 48 23.77 8.15 7.62
C SER A 48 23.05 8.45 8.94
N TYR A 49 22.55 7.44 9.67
CA TYR A 49 21.72 7.70 10.86
C TYR A 49 22.44 7.28 12.14
N TYR A 50 22.54 8.20 13.08
CA TYR A 50 23.00 7.91 14.43
C TYR A 50 21.97 7.02 15.17
N PRO A 51 22.38 6.06 16.01
CA PRO A 51 23.74 5.52 16.23
C PRO A 51 24.11 4.42 15.23
N PHE A 52 23.23 4.09 14.29
CA PHE A 52 23.37 2.95 13.36
C PHE A 52 24.49 3.10 12.34
N ASN A 53 25.09 4.27 12.18
CA ASN A 53 26.26 4.50 11.33
C ASN A 53 27.53 3.85 11.89
N ASP A 54 27.75 3.96 13.20
CA ASP A 54 28.76 3.22 13.96
C ASP A 54 28.16 2.73 15.28
N ILE A 55 27.38 1.66 15.18
CA ILE A 55 26.70 1.04 16.32
C ILE A 55 27.67 0.29 17.25
N ALA A 56 28.83 -0.14 16.76
CA ALA A 56 29.84 -0.82 17.58
C ALA A 56 30.43 0.13 18.63
N THR A 57 30.70 1.38 18.26
CA THR A 57 31.20 2.41 19.18
C THR A 57 30.09 3.11 19.97
N ASN A 58 28.92 3.36 19.35
CA ASN A 58 27.87 4.20 19.95
C ASN A 58 26.75 3.42 20.65
N GLY A 59 26.52 2.15 20.30
CA GLY A 59 25.45 1.31 20.83
C GLY A 59 25.78 0.73 22.21
N LYS A 60 25.38 1.43 23.28
CA LYS A 60 25.58 0.97 24.67
C LYS A 60 24.80 -0.29 25.01
N LYS A 61 23.64 -0.50 24.38
CA LYS A 61 22.89 -1.75 24.38
C LYS A 61 22.17 -1.88 23.04
N VAL A 62 22.27 -3.05 22.41
CA VAL A 62 21.60 -3.36 21.14
C VAL A 62 20.75 -4.61 21.35
N MET A 63 19.54 -4.60 20.80
CA MET A 63 18.60 -5.72 20.87
C MET A 63 17.65 -5.73 19.67
N TRP A 64 17.23 -6.91 19.26
CA TRP A 64 16.23 -7.08 18.21
C TRP A 64 14.86 -7.36 18.81
N ILE A 65 13.85 -6.70 18.26
CA ILE A 65 12.44 -6.94 18.50
C ILE A 65 11.92 -7.71 17.28
N LEU A 66 11.46 -8.94 17.51
CA LEU A 66 10.93 -9.83 16.49
C LEU A 66 9.46 -9.48 16.13
N PRO A 67 8.87 -10.07 15.06
CA PRO A 67 7.50 -9.79 14.64
C PRO A 67 6.41 -10.12 15.67
N LYS A 68 5.20 -9.63 15.42
CA LYS A 68 4.00 -9.88 16.25
C LYS A 68 3.72 -11.38 16.39
N GLU A 69 4.02 -12.12 15.33
CA GLU A 69 3.85 -13.56 15.14
C GLU A 69 4.73 -14.36 16.14
N THR A 70 5.84 -13.76 16.60
CA THR A 70 6.72 -14.27 17.67
C THR A 70 6.36 -13.75 19.07
N SER A 71 5.21 -13.06 19.20
CA SER A 71 4.82 -12.27 20.38
C SER A 71 5.77 -11.11 20.72
N TYR A 72 6.37 -10.47 19.71
CA TYR A 72 7.34 -9.37 19.86
C TYR A 72 8.55 -9.73 20.74
N ARG A 73 9.04 -10.98 20.66
CA ARG A 73 10.13 -11.46 21.52
C ARG A 73 11.39 -10.60 21.32
N HIS A 74 12.08 -10.34 22.42
CA HIS A 74 13.29 -9.50 22.46
C HIS A 74 14.56 -10.36 22.53
N LEU A 75 15.40 -10.29 21.50
CA LEU A 75 16.70 -10.95 21.46
C LEU A 75 17.84 -9.95 21.77
N ALA A 76 18.82 -10.38 22.55
CA ALA A 76 19.99 -9.56 22.89
C ALA A 76 21.17 -9.87 21.93
N ASN A 77 22.30 -9.20 22.09
CA ASN A 77 23.53 -9.56 21.39
C ASN A 77 23.99 -10.99 21.80
N GLN A 78 24.50 -11.77 20.83
CA GLN A 78 24.98 -13.15 21.01
C GLN A 78 23.93 -14.18 21.46
N THR A 79 22.63 -13.85 21.50
CA THR A 79 21.58 -14.85 21.78
C THR A 79 21.17 -15.64 20.53
N SER A 80 20.90 -16.93 20.70
CA SER A 80 20.36 -17.83 19.68
C SER A 80 19.14 -18.56 20.23
N GLU A 81 18.00 -18.49 19.53
CA GLU A 81 16.72 -19.10 19.90
C GLU A 81 15.94 -19.49 18.63
N GLU A 82 15.47 -20.74 18.53
CA GLU A 82 14.47 -21.18 17.51
C GLU A 82 14.73 -20.65 16.08
N GLY A 83 15.95 -20.83 15.57
CA GLY A 83 16.36 -20.39 14.23
C GLY A 83 16.69 -18.90 14.08
N PHE A 84 16.54 -18.09 15.13
CA PHE A 84 17.03 -16.71 15.20
C PHE A 84 18.40 -16.66 15.89
N MET A 85 19.36 -15.91 15.34
CA MET A 85 20.69 -15.72 15.93
C MET A 85 21.11 -14.25 15.79
N VAL A 86 21.47 -13.58 16.91
CA VAL A 86 21.98 -12.21 16.88
C VAL A 86 23.49 -12.20 17.03
N GLY A 87 24.18 -11.60 16.05
CA GLY A 87 25.63 -11.47 16.04
C GLY A 87 26.19 -10.60 17.18
N GLY A 88 27.51 -10.74 17.40
CA GLY A 88 28.27 -9.85 18.29
C GLY A 88 28.56 -8.48 17.65
N SER A 89 29.36 -7.67 18.35
CA SER A 89 29.86 -6.39 17.82
C SER A 89 30.64 -6.58 16.50
N ASP A 90 31.43 -7.65 16.43
CA ASP A 90 32.23 -8.06 15.27
C ASP A 90 31.38 -8.42 14.02
N GLN A 91 30.07 -8.61 14.22
CA GLN A 91 29.08 -8.90 13.18
C GLN A 91 28.03 -7.79 13.05
N GLU A 92 28.35 -6.57 13.48
CA GLU A 92 27.50 -5.36 13.40
C GLU A 92 26.11 -5.56 14.06
N PHE A 93 26.02 -6.42 15.08
CA PHE A 93 24.77 -6.86 15.72
C PHE A 93 23.69 -7.34 14.72
N SER A 94 24.10 -7.92 13.59
CA SER A 94 23.17 -8.45 12.59
C SER A 94 22.33 -9.61 13.13
N LEU A 95 21.05 -9.66 12.74
CA LEU A 95 20.14 -10.77 13.02
C LEU A 95 20.13 -11.72 11.82
N ILE A 96 20.56 -12.95 12.05
CA ILE A 96 20.46 -14.06 11.10
C ILE A 96 19.20 -14.86 11.46
N ILE A 97 18.41 -15.16 10.44
CA ILE A 97 17.13 -15.88 10.54
C ILE A 97 17.24 -17.11 9.65
N LYS A 98 17.02 -18.30 10.21
CA LYS A 98 17.07 -19.58 9.51
C LYS A 98 15.72 -20.29 9.62
N LYS A 99 14.92 -20.23 8.56
CA LYS A 99 13.59 -20.85 8.50
C LYS A 99 13.61 -22.37 8.64
N ASN A 100 14.69 -23.03 8.23
CA ASN A 100 14.85 -24.48 8.35
C ASN A 100 15.10 -24.97 9.79
N GLU A 101 15.43 -24.07 10.72
CA GLU A 101 15.61 -24.36 12.16
C GLU A 101 14.38 -23.95 13.00
N MET A 102 13.23 -23.66 12.35
CA MET A 102 12.00 -23.17 12.98
C MET A 102 10.85 -24.18 12.96
N ASN A 103 10.11 -24.24 14.06
CA ASN A 103 8.85 -24.99 14.15
C ASN A 103 7.76 -24.44 13.22
N VAL A 104 7.73 -23.12 13.00
CA VAL A 104 6.78 -22.42 12.10
C VAL A 104 7.55 -21.41 11.25
N PRO A 105 8.09 -21.82 10.08
CA PRO A 105 8.90 -20.97 9.21
C PRO A 105 8.26 -19.62 8.86
N GLU A 106 6.93 -19.57 8.70
CA GLU A 106 6.21 -18.36 8.31
C GLU A 106 5.98 -17.35 9.44
N ALA A 107 6.22 -17.74 10.70
CA ALA A 107 6.24 -16.81 11.83
C ALA A 107 7.46 -15.87 11.84
N SER A 108 8.40 -16.07 10.90
CA SER A 108 9.50 -15.13 10.62
C SER A 108 9.18 -14.08 9.54
N ASN A 109 7.96 -14.08 8.99
CA ASN A 109 7.50 -12.97 8.16
C ASN A 109 6.96 -11.84 9.08
N GLY A 110 7.28 -10.59 8.78
CA GLY A 110 6.74 -9.44 9.51
C GLY A 110 7.71 -8.27 9.66
N MET A 111 7.38 -7.35 10.58
CA MET A 111 8.23 -6.21 10.94
C MET A 111 9.22 -6.57 12.04
N TYR A 112 10.50 -6.40 11.76
CA TYR A 112 11.62 -6.50 12.68
C TYR A 112 12.11 -5.10 13.05
N VAL A 113 12.56 -4.91 14.29
CA VAL A 113 13.16 -3.65 14.75
C VAL A 113 14.46 -3.93 15.49
N CYS A 114 15.57 -3.37 15.03
CA CYS A 114 16.76 -3.27 15.86
C CYS A 114 16.66 -2.00 16.71
N ALA A 115 16.68 -2.17 18.03
CA ALA A 115 16.65 -1.10 19.01
C ALA A 115 18.05 -0.90 19.62
N ALA A 116 18.55 0.34 19.55
CA ALA A 116 19.87 0.72 20.05
C ALA A 116 19.74 1.83 21.10
N LEU A 117 20.27 1.59 22.30
CA LEU A 117 20.42 2.59 23.36
C LEU A 117 21.73 3.33 23.16
N ALA A 118 21.67 4.62 22.83
CA ALA A 118 22.84 5.48 22.62
C ALA A 118 22.67 6.82 23.36
N LYS A 119 23.70 7.67 23.33
CA LYS A 119 23.59 9.04 23.89
C LYS A 119 22.74 9.91 22.96
N VAL A 120 22.01 10.89 23.50
CA VAL A 120 21.31 11.88 22.65
C VAL A 120 22.31 12.74 21.87
N ASP A 121 23.38 13.17 22.54
CA ASP A 121 24.49 13.90 21.92
C ASP A 121 25.80 13.12 22.16
N PRO A 122 26.46 12.59 21.11
CA PRO A 122 27.73 11.87 21.26
C PRO A 122 28.91 12.80 21.58
N ASN A 123 28.86 14.06 21.16
CA ASN A 123 29.93 15.05 21.32
C ASN A 123 29.93 15.66 22.74
N ASN A 124 28.74 15.83 23.33
CA ASN A 124 28.59 16.38 24.68
C ASN A 124 28.88 15.33 25.76
N THR A 125 30.14 15.30 26.21
CA THR A 125 30.65 14.35 27.20
C THR A 125 30.11 14.55 28.62
N THR A 126 29.63 15.75 28.99
CA THR A 126 28.98 15.99 30.29
C THR A 126 27.52 15.57 30.31
N SER A 127 26.86 15.53 29.15
CA SER A 127 25.52 14.94 29.04
C SER A 127 25.56 13.42 29.26
N LYS A 128 24.69 12.94 30.15
CA LYS A 128 24.46 11.51 30.42
C LYS A 128 23.05 11.08 30.02
N ILE A 129 22.46 11.79 29.06
CA ILE A 129 21.12 11.52 28.54
C ILE A 129 21.25 10.43 27.46
N TYR A 130 20.49 9.35 27.63
CA TYR A 130 20.42 8.24 26.69
C TYR A 130 19.00 8.09 26.15
N SER A 131 18.88 7.69 24.89
CA SER A 131 17.63 7.47 24.18
C SER A 131 17.68 6.16 23.40
N TRP A 132 16.49 5.60 23.13
CA TRP A 132 16.34 4.44 22.26
C TRP A 132 16.10 4.90 20.82
N TYR A 133 16.97 4.44 19.92
CA TYR A 133 16.86 4.60 18.48
C TYR A 133 16.39 3.29 17.85
N TYR A 134 15.68 3.37 16.72
CA TYR A 134 15.03 2.21 16.10
C TYR A 134 15.27 2.17 14.59
N LEU A 135 15.91 1.09 14.12
CA LEU A 135 16.05 0.76 12.69
C LEU A 135 15.10 -0.40 12.36
N ARG A 136 14.35 -0.29 11.25
CA ARG A 136 13.23 -1.19 10.94
C ARG A 136 13.46 -1.95 9.64
N TRP A 137 13.03 -3.22 9.62
CA TRP A 137 13.10 -4.11 8.46
C TRP A 137 11.76 -4.84 8.30
N GLY A 138 11.32 -5.05 7.07
CA GLY A 138 10.10 -5.78 6.71
C GLY A 138 10.43 -7.06 5.96
N VAL A 139 10.42 -8.20 6.63
CA VAL A 139 10.70 -9.52 6.05
C VAL A 139 9.43 -10.13 5.52
N GLY A 140 9.41 -10.55 4.25
CA GLY A 140 8.27 -11.26 3.67
C GLY A 140 6.96 -10.44 3.63
N LEU A 141 7.03 -9.13 3.81
CA LEU A 141 5.89 -8.24 3.62
C LEU A 141 5.54 -8.17 2.14
N TYR A 142 4.25 -8.10 1.83
CA TYR A 142 3.74 -7.95 0.47
C TYR A 142 4.19 -9.04 -0.53
N MET A 143 4.58 -10.24 -0.07
CA MET A 143 4.88 -11.40 -0.93
C MET A 143 3.69 -11.81 -1.82
N ASN A 144 2.47 -11.43 -1.42
CA ASN A 144 1.23 -11.57 -2.16
C ASN A 144 0.92 -10.38 -3.11
N VAL A 145 1.84 -9.42 -3.27
CA VAL A 145 1.77 -8.33 -4.27
C VAL A 145 2.69 -8.67 -5.44
N PRO A 146 2.16 -8.91 -6.67
CA PRO A 146 2.97 -9.43 -7.78
C PRO A 146 4.18 -8.57 -8.18
N ALA A 147 4.17 -7.27 -7.87
CA ALA A 147 5.31 -6.39 -8.09
C ALA A 147 6.59 -6.84 -7.36
N MET A 148 6.48 -7.47 -6.18
CA MET A 148 7.61 -7.94 -5.37
C MET A 148 8.08 -9.36 -5.71
N ASN A 149 7.27 -10.17 -6.42
CA ASN A 149 7.68 -11.51 -6.84
C ASN A 149 8.92 -11.48 -7.73
N SER A 150 9.85 -12.41 -7.59
CA SER A 150 10.98 -12.58 -8.52
C SER A 150 10.48 -12.98 -9.91
N GLY A 151 11.02 -12.37 -10.97
CA GLY A 151 10.69 -12.69 -12.36
C GLY A 151 10.55 -11.47 -13.27
N SER A 152 10.28 -11.72 -14.55
CA SER A 152 9.94 -10.71 -15.55
C SER A 152 8.53 -10.14 -15.32
N ILE A 153 8.24 -9.00 -15.97
CA ILE A 153 6.90 -8.39 -15.88
C ILE A 153 5.79 -9.28 -16.47
N GLY A 154 6.13 -10.16 -17.43
CA GLY A 154 5.19 -11.13 -17.99
C GLY A 154 4.81 -12.22 -17.00
N GLU A 155 5.77 -12.74 -16.23
CA GLU A 155 5.53 -13.75 -15.19
C GLU A 155 4.74 -13.16 -14.01
N LYS A 156 5.15 -11.98 -13.51
CA LYS A 156 4.47 -11.29 -12.40
C LYS A 156 2.98 -11.05 -12.69
N TYR A 157 2.63 -10.64 -13.90
CA TYR A 157 1.27 -10.23 -14.26
C TYR A 157 0.55 -11.21 -15.21
N TYR A 158 1.05 -12.44 -15.37
CA TYR A 158 0.52 -13.44 -16.31
C TYR A 158 -1.01 -13.58 -16.23
N TRP A 159 -1.54 -13.80 -15.03
CA TRP A 159 -2.99 -13.92 -14.80
C TRP A 159 -3.77 -12.65 -15.16
N CYS A 160 -3.24 -11.47 -14.86
CA CYS A 160 -3.88 -10.20 -15.23
C CYS A 160 -3.96 -10.04 -16.75
N PHE A 161 -2.89 -10.41 -17.47
CA PHE A 161 -2.86 -10.37 -18.93
C PHE A 161 -3.76 -11.44 -19.57
N THR A 162 -3.83 -12.67 -19.04
CA THR A 162 -4.73 -13.71 -19.58
C THR A 162 -6.20 -13.37 -19.34
N TYR A 163 -6.58 -12.86 -18.17
CA TYR A 163 -7.95 -12.38 -17.93
C TYR A 163 -8.34 -11.22 -18.86
N ALA A 164 -7.44 -10.25 -19.07
CA ALA A 164 -7.67 -9.16 -20.02
C ALA A 164 -7.84 -9.68 -21.47
N TRP A 165 -7.00 -10.63 -21.90
CA TRP A 165 -7.10 -11.22 -23.23
C TRP A 165 -8.41 -12.00 -23.45
N VAL A 166 -8.81 -12.83 -22.47
CA VAL A 166 -10.09 -13.57 -22.52
C VAL A 166 -11.28 -12.60 -22.56
N SER A 167 -11.25 -11.51 -21.77
CA SER A 167 -12.29 -10.48 -21.79
C SER A 167 -12.43 -9.82 -23.18
N CYS A 168 -11.30 -9.49 -23.83
CA CYS A 168 -11.29 -8.96 -25.18
C CYS A 168 -11.87 -9.96 -26.21
N LEU A 169 -11.52 -11.25 -26.13
CA LEU A 169 -12.08 -12.27 -27.02
C LEU A 169 -13.59 -12.42 -26.86
N VAL A 170 -14.09 -12.44 -25.62
CA VAL A 170 -15.54 -12.51 -25.33
C VAL A 170 -16.26 -11.27 -25.89
N ALA A 171 -15.70 -10.07 -25.71
CA ALA A 171 -16.26 -8.85 -26.28
C ALA A 171 -16.33 -8.89 -27.82
N ILE A 172 -15.28 -9.37 -28.50
CA ILE A 172 -15.26 -9.53 -29.97
C ILE A 172 -16.34 -10.51 -30.43
N VAL A 173 -16.51 -11.66 -29.77
CA VAL A 173 -17.56 -12.64 -30.10
C VAL A 173 -18.95 -12.04 -29.94
N ILE A 174 -19.21 -11.27 -28.86
CA ILE A 174 -20.49 -10.58 -28.65
C ILE A 174 -20.76 -9.56 -29.77
N ILE A 175 -19.75 -8.77 -30.17
CA ILE A 175 -19.87 -7.79 -31.26
C ILE A 175 -20.18 -8.48 -32.60
N ILE A 176 -19.54 -9.61 -32.90
CA ILE A 176 -19.80 -10.38 -34.12
C ILE A 176 -21.22 -10.95 -34.11
N LEU A 177 -21.66 -11.57 -33.01
CA LEU A 177 -23.02 -12.08 -32.87
C LEU A 177 -24.08 -10.97 -32.99
N PHE A 178 -23.82 -9.79 -32.42
CA PHE A 178 -24.69 -8.62 -32.57
C PHE A 178 -24.74 -8.13 -34.03
N ALA A 179 -23.59 -8.00 -34.71
CA ALA A 179 -23.55 -7.60 -36.11
C ALA A 179 -24.28 -8.60 -37.04
N VAL A 180 -24.13 -9.90 -36.80
CA VAL A 180 -24.81 -10.98 -37.54
C VAL A 180 -26.33 -10.93 -37.32
N THR A 181 -26.78 -10.81 -36.07
CA THR A 181 -28.22 -10.72 -35.75
C THR A 181 -28.88 -9.45 -36.28
N VAL A 182 -28.18 -8.31 -36.26
CA VAL A 182 -28.63 -7.07 -36.91
C VAL A 182 -28.69 -7.21 -38.43
N HIS A 183 -27.68 -7.81 -39.08
CA HIS A 183 -27.68 -8.04 -40.53
C HIS A 183 -28.84 -8.96 -40.96
N PHE A 184 -29.12 -10.04 -40.22
CA PHE A 184 -30.29 -10.89 -40.48
C PHE A 184 -31.62 -10.16 -40.22
N ARG A 185 -31.73 -9.33 -39.18
CA ARG A 185 -32.92 -8.48 -38.97
C ARG A 185 -33.11 -7.45 -40.09
N TYR A 186 -32.04 -6.92 -40.66
CA TYR A 186 -32.10 -5.94 -41.76
C TYR A 186 -32.52 -6.57 -43.09
N LYS A 187 -32.06 -7.80 -43.39
CA LYS A 187 -32.46 -8.54 -44.61
C LYS A 187 -33.73 -9.37 -44.46
N GLY A 188 -34.19 -9.59 -43.23
CA GLY A 188 -35.42 -10.30 -42.87
C GLY A 188 -36.51 -9.39 -42.32
N GLY A 189 -36.50 -8.10 -42.67
CA GLY A 189 -37.70 -7.27 -42.51
C GLY A 189 -38.85 -7.81 -43.36
N PRO A 190 -40.12 -7.56 -42.99
CA PRO A 190 -41.25 -8.03 -43.79
C PRO A 190 -41.15 -7.48 -45.21
N VAL A 191 -41.29 -8.37 -46.19
CA VAL A 191 -41.55 -7.96 -47.57
C VAL A 191 -42.94 -7.34 -47.58
N GLU A 192 -43.05 -6.08 -48.01
CA GLU A 192 -44.35 -5.50 -48.32
C GLU A 192 -44.88 -6.22 -49.56
N GLU A 193 -45.87 -7.09 -49.37
CA GLU A 193 -46.56 -7.78 -50.46
C GLU A 193 -47.31 -6.73 -51.28
N SER A 194 -46.81 -6.46 -52.49
CA SER A 194 -47.25 -5.37 -53.35
C SER A 194 -48.52 -5.74 -54.13
N ASP A 195 -49.60 -6.01 -53.40
CA ASP A 195 -50.91 -6.25 -54.00
C ASP A 195 -51.52 -4.92 -54.46
N ASN A 196 -51.79 -4.83 -55.77
CA ASN A 196 -52.63 -3.79 -56.32
C ASN A 196 -54.09 -4.13 -56.03
N GLU A 197 -54.83 -3.25 -55.37
CA GLU A 197 -55.94 -2.50 -56.00
C GLU A 197 -56.57 -1.47 -55.05
N SER A 198 -57.45 -0.62 -55.59
CA SER A 198 -58.04 0.53 -54.89
C SER A 198 -59.29 0.19 -54.09
N VAL A 199 -59.49 0.83 -52.94
CA VAL A 199 -60.58 1.82 -52.68
C VAL A 199 -60.06 2.79 -51.59
N GLY A 200 -60.47 4.07 -51.63
CA GLY A 200 -60.00 5.12 -50.71
C GLY A 200 -61.02 5.58 -49.66
N LEU A 201 -60.70 6.72 -49.02
CA LEU A 201 -61.38 7.38 -47.89
C LEU A 201 -61.17 6.66 -46.53
N ASP A 202 -60.94 7.36 -45.40
CA ASP A 202 -60.95 8.81 -45.19
C ASP A 202 -60.04 9.30 -44.03
N GLY A 203 -59.48 10.50 -44.19
CA GLY A 203 -58.93 11.35 -43.12
C GLY A 203 -57.64 10.92 -42.39
N LEU A 204 -56.87 11.81 -41.74
CA LEU A 204 -56.75 13.28 -41.74
C LEU A 204 -55.27 13.55 -41.33
N SER A 205 -54.42 14.22 -42.12
CA SER A 205 -54.37 15.66 -42.45
C SER A 205 -53.31 16.43 -41.63
N ILE A 206 -52.45 17.19 -42.35
CA ILE A 206 -51.73 18.41 -41.90
C ILE A 206 -50.67 18.20 -40.79
N ASP A 207 -49.38 18.28 -41.14
CA ASP A 207 -48.55 19.50 -41.19
C ASP A 207 -48.28 20.09 -39.78
N GLY A 208 -47.06 20.33 -39.32
CA GLY A 208 -45.80 20.50 -40.05
C GLY A 208 -45.21 21.89 -39.77
N ARG A 209 -44.81 22.15 -38.52
CA ARG A 209 -44.15 23.43 -38.21
C ARG A 209 -43.03 23.31 -37.16
N LYS A 210 -42.02 24.14 -37.36
CA LYS A 210 -40.78 24.23 -36.58
C LYS A 210 -41.05 25.04 -35.31
N GLU A 211 -40.41 24.68 -34.19
CA GLU A 211 -40.25 25.58 -33.04
C GLU A 211 -38.80 25.55 -32.50
N LYS A 212 -38.41 26.56 -31.71
CA LYS A 212 -37.01 27.04 -31.65
C LYS A 212 -36.50 27.22 -30.21
N ARG A 213 -35.20 26.95 -30.01
CA ARG A 213 -34.31 27.32 -28.86
C ARG A 213 -34.36 26.43 -27.58
N ARG A 214 -33.31 26.66 -26.77
CA ARG A 214 -32.94 26.06 -25.46
C ARG A 214 -33.40 27.03 -24.31
N PRO A 215 -33.16 26.79 -22.99
CA PRO A 215 -32.55 25.64 -22.27
C PRO A 215 -33.24 25.22 -20.92
N SER A 216 -32.64 24.23 -20.24
CA SER A 216 -32.46 24.07 -18.76
C SER A 216 -33.62 23.89 -17.74
N VAL A 217 -33.55 22.75 -16.99
CA VAL A 217 -33.72 22.59 -15.51
C VAL A 217 -35.15 22.86 -14.93
N THR A 218 -35.82 22.02 -14.12
CA THR A 218 -35.46 21.19 -12.92
C THR A 218 -36.33 19.88 -12.88
N SER A 219 -36.70 19.10 -11.82
CA SER A 219 -36.47 19.00 -10.35
C SER A 219 -36.87 17.63 -9.74
N SER A 220 -36.01 17.08 -8.87
CA SER A 220 -36.25 16.26 -7.64
C SER A 220 -37.38 15.21 -7.49
N SER A 221 -36.98 13.96 -7.21
CA SER A 221 -37.48 13.07 -6.13
C SER A 221 -36.52 11.85 -6.01
N SER A 222 -35.94 11.37 -4.89
CA SER A 222 -36.18 11.34 -3.42
C SER A 222 -36.68 9.96 -2.91
N ILE A 223 -36.20 9.53 -1.72
CA ILE A 223 -36.69 8.37 -0.89
C ILE A 223 -36.37 6.98 -1.50
N LYS A 224 -35.86 5.91 -0.85
CA LYS A 224 -35.24 5.51 0.46
C LYS A 224 -34.32 4.28 0.13
N ARG A 225 -33.27 3.80 0.82
CA ARG A 225 -32.67 3.88 2.17
C ARG A 225 -33.32 3.10 3.34
N GLY A 226 -32.63 2.03 3.79
CA GLY A 226 -32.87 1.22 5.01
C GLY A 226 -33.06 -0.28 4.70
N LYS A 227 -32.45 -1.26 5.39
CA LYS A 227 -31.46 -1.30 6.49
C LYS A 227 -30.38 -2.35 6.10
N SER A 228 -29.10 -2.32 6.48
CA SER A 228 -28.45 -2.14 7.80
C SER A 228 -28.74 -3.27 8.80
N TYR A 229 -27.72 -4.07 9.08
CA TYR A 229 -27.60 -4.88 10.29
C TYR A 229 -26.13 -4.77 10.73
N GLU A 230 -25.90 -4.15 11.88
CA GLU A 230 -24.58 -4.06 12.51
C GLU A 230 -24.38 -5.20 13.51
N ASP A 231 -23.11 -5.44 13.79
CA ASP A 231 -22.50 -6.11 14.93
C ASP A 231 -23.39 -6.42 16.14
N THR A 232 -23.18 -7.62 16.68
CA THR A 232 -22.72 -7.79 18.07
C THR A 232 -22.16 -9.21 18.23
N TYR A 233 -20.92 -9.35 18.69
CA TYR A 233 -20.58 -10.04 19.95
C TYR A 233 -19.11 -9.80 20.30
N SER A 234 -18.83 -9.62 21.60
CA SER A 234 -17.47 -9.51 22.15
C SER A 234 -17.43 -10.11 23.55
N LYS A 235 -16.23 -10.59 23.95
CA LYS A 235 -15.93 -11.31 25.20
C LYS A 235 -16.59 -12.70 25.25
N PHE A 236 -15.91 -13.75 25.69
CA PHE A 236 -14.90 -13.79 26.76
C PHE A 236 -13.44 -13.64 26.32
#